data_AF-A0A920SG43-F1
#
_entry.id   AF-A0A920SG43-F1
#
_cell.length_a   1.000
_cell.length_b   1.000
_cell.length_c   1.000
_cell.angle_alpha   90.00
_cell.angle_beta   90.00
_cell.angle_gamma   90.00
#
_symmetry.space_group_name_H-M   'P 1'
#
loop_
_entity.id
_entity.type
_entity.pdbx_description
1 polymer ?
#
loop_
_entity_poly.entity_id
_entity_poly.type
_entity_poly.pdbx_seq_one_letter_code
_entity_poly.pdbx_strand_id
1 'polypeptide(L)'
;MVSDRGVRCILIRPAPAWGVRGPRSPGLPEFDPFWAPVQEAGVLVGMHLRIPATQTWCHLGGTHRVLPFQPNPFRSLVMANRAITDMMNAMVCPGAFSRFPNLRIATIENGGTWVRPLVDGPESIYKKMPKSSTNTP
;
A
#
# COMPACT_ATOMS: atom_id res chain seq x y z
N MET A 1 3.40 23.50 7.72
CA MET A 1 3.01 22.22 7.09
C MET A 1 1.49 22.19 6.90
N VAL A 2 0.93 21.35 6.01
CA VAL A 2 -0.54 21.32 5.74
C VAL A 2 -1.36 20.99 7.01
N SER A 3 -0.75 20.33 7.99
CA SER A 3 -1.26 20.11 9.35
C SER A 3 -1.63 21.41 10.10
N ASP A 4 -0.90 22.50 9.88
CA ASP A 4 -1.12 23.79 10.57
C ASP A 4 -2.42 24.45 10.12
N ARG A 5 -3.01 23.96 9.02
CA ARG A 5 -4.33 24.36 8.53
C ARG A 5 -5.46 23.46 9.05
N GLY A 6 -5.19 22.66 10.08
CA GLY A 6 -6.18 21.78 10.71
C GLY A 6 -6.45 20.47 9.96
N VAL A 7 -5.63 20.11 8.97
CA VAL A 7 -5.78 18.85 8.25
C VAL A 7 -5.57 17.66 9.19
N ARG A 8 -6.49 16.70 9.16
CA ARG A 8 -6.48 15.48 10.00
C ARG A 8 -6.31 14.20 9.20
N CYS A 9 -6.51 14.26 7.90
CA CYS A 9 -6.38 13.12 7.00
C CYS A 9 -5.78 13.56 5.67
N ILE A 10 -4.83 12.79 5.15
CA ILE A 10 -4.30 12.94 3.79
C ILE A 10 -4.60 11.67 3.00
N LEU A 11 -4.81 11.83 1.69
CA LEU A 11 -4.97 10.71 0.79
C LEU A 11 -3.67 10.45 0.05
N ILE A 12 -3.17 9.23 0.11
CA ILE A 12 -2.10 8.76 -0.76
C ILE A 12 -2.59 7.62 -1.64
N ARG A 13 -2.00 7.52 -2.82
CA ARG A 13 -2.29 6.44 -3.75
C ARG A 13 -1.66 5.14 -3.21
N PRO A 14 -2.39 4.02 -3.09
CA PRO A 14 -1.80 2.70 -2.83
C PRO A 14 -1.14 2.17 -4.11
N ALA A 15 0.04 2.70 -4.42
CA ALA A 15 0.83 2.37 -5.58
C ALA A 15 2.31 2.73 -5.33
N PRO A 16 3.24 2.27 -6.18
CA PRO A 16 4.64 2.66 -6.06
C PRO A 16 4.81 4.18 -6.06
N ALA A 17 5.77 4.67 -5.28
CA ALA A 17 6.23 6.04 -5.36
C ALA A 17 7.04 6.19 -6.66
N TRP A 18 6.53 6.97 -7.61
CA TRP A 18 7.20 7.17 -8.89
C TRP A 18 8.24 8.27 -8.78
N GLY A 19 9.51 7.90 -9.00
CA GLY A 19 10.62 8.84 -9.13
C GLY A 19 11.17 8.88 -10.56
N VAL A 20 12.17 9.73 -10.78
CA VAL A 20 12.85 9.88 -12.09
C VAL A 20 13.47 8.58 -12.59
N ARG A 21 13.87 7.69 -11.68
CA ARG A 21 14.49 6.39 -11.98
C ARG A 21 13.49 5.22 -11.98
N GLY A 22 12.19 5.50 -11.93
CA GLY A 22 11.14 4.49 -11.94
C GLY A 22 10.45 4.29 -10.58
N PRO A 23 9.66 3.20 -10.44
CA PRO A 23 8.85 2.95 -9.26
C PRO A 23 9.69 2.50 -8.07
N ARG A 24 9.37 3.03 -6.89
CA ARG A 24 10.03 2.73 -5.61
C ARG A 24 9.02 2.33 -4.55
N SER A 25 9.47 1.55 -3.56
CA SER A 25 8.64 1.24 -2.40
C SER A 25 8.52 2.47 -1.50
N PRO A 26 7.30 2.92 -1.16
CA PRO A 26 7.10 4.03 -0.21
C PRO A 26 7.63 3.74 1.20
N GLY A 27 7.91 2.48 1.54
CA GLY A 27 8.44 2.10 2.84
C GLY A 27 9.96 2.24 2.97
N LEU A 28 10.67 2.62 1.91
CA LEU A 28 12.13 2.77 1.94
C LEU A 28 12.57 4.00 2.75
N PRO A 29 13.77 3.98 3.36
CA PRO A 29 14.28 5.10 4.17
C PRO A 29 14.34 6.45 3.43
N GLU A 30 14.43 6.44 2.10
CA GLU A 30 14.39 7.65 1.28
C GLU A 30 13.08 8.45 1.44
N PHE A 31 11.99 7.80 1.89
CA PHE A 31 10.69 8.43 2.15
C PHE A 31 10.46 8.76 3.63
N ASP A 32 11.42 8.48 4.52
CA ASP A 32 11.34 8.83 5.94
C ASP A 32 11.10 10.33 6.19
N PRO A 33 11.67 11.27 5.40
CA PRO A 33 11.36 12.70 5.53
C PRO A 33 9.89 13.06 5.26
N PHE A 34 9.13 12.19 4.59
CA PHE A 34 7.68 12.33 4.44
C PHE A 34 6.93 11.70 5.62
N TRP A 35 7.34 10.50 6.06
CA TRP A 35 6.63 9.78 7.12
C TRP A 35 6.83 10.34 8.51
N ALA A 36 8.04 10.83 8.82
CA ALA A 36 8.35 11.36 10.15
C ALA A 36 7.42 12.53 10.54
N PRO A 37 7.22 13.56 9.69
CA PRO A 37 6.31 14.65 10.04
C PRO A 37 4.83 14.23 10.02
N VAL A 38 4.44 13.28 9.17
CA VAL A 38 3.06 12.77 9.13
C VAL A 38 2.71 12.06 10.44
N GLN A 39 3.64 11.26 10.96
CA GLN A 39 3.51 10.63 12.26
C GLN A 39 3.49 11.67 13.39
N GLU A 40 4.44 12.61 13.39
CA GLU A 40 4.55 13.66 14.42
C GLU A 40 3.27 14.51 14.50
N ALA A 41 2.72 14.89 13.34
CA ALA A 41 1.47 15.63 13.27
C ALA A 41 0.24 14.78 13.61
N GLY A 42 0.40 13.47 13.80
CA GLY A 42 -0.71 12.54 14.06
C GLY A 42 -1.73 12.51 12.92
N VAL A 43 -1.32 12.76 11.68
CA VAL A 43 -2.26 12.81 10.54
C VAL A 43 -2.60 11.39 10.09
N LEU A 44 -3.88 11.11 9.87
CA LEU A 44 -4.33 9.83 9.29
C LEU A 44 -3.98 9.78 7.80
N VAL A 45 -3.45 8.65 7.34
CA VAL A 45 -3.15 8.43 5.93
C VAL A 45 -4.19 7.49 5.34
N GLY A 46 -5.07 8.02 4.51
CA GLY A 46 -6.03 7.25 3.73
C GLY A 46 -5.39 6.64 2.48
N MET A 47 -5.65 5.36 2.24
CA MET A 47 -5.35 4.64 1.01
C MET A 47 -6.64 4.13 0.39
N HIS A 48 -7.19 4.89 -0.55
CA HIS A 48 -8.44 4.54 -1.23
C HIS A 48 -8.19 3.60 -2.42
N LEU A 49 -9.08 2.62 -2.60
CA LEU A 49 -9.05 1.67 -3.71
C LEU A 49 -8.83 2.42 -5.03
N ARG A 50 -7.96 1.84 -5.84
CA ARG A 50 -7.72 2.26 -7.21
C ARG A 50 -7.53 1.04 -8.08
N ILE A 51 -7.73 1.21 -9.38
CA ILE A 51 -7.33 0.24 -10.41
C ILE A 51 -5.80 0.00 -10.30
N PRO A 52 -5.34 -1.19 -9.86
CA PRO A 52 -3.93 -1.55 -9.81
C PRO A 52 -3.23 -1.57 -11.16
N ALA A 53 -1.89 -1.61 -11.11
CA ALA A 53 -1.03 -1.87 -12.27
C ALA A 53 -1.29 -3.25 -12.92
N THR A 54 -1.94 -4.18 -12.21
CA THR A 54 -2.44 -5.46 -12.77
C THR A 54 -3.62 -5.28 -13.72
N GLN A 55 -4.00 -4.04 -14.10
CA GLN A 55 -5.05 -3.74 -15.07
C GLN A 55 -4.93 -4.49 -16.39
N THR A 56 -3.70 -4.75 -16.84
CA THR A 56 -3.47 -5.57 -18.04
C THR A 56 -4.17 -6.92 -17.95
N TRP A 57 -4.15 -7.57 -16.78
CA TRP A 57 -4.83 -8.83 -16.55
C TRP A 57 -6.35 -8.70 -16.64
N CYS A 58 -6.92 -7.55 -16.26
CA CYS A 58 -8.37 -7.33 -16.32
C CYS A 58 -8.91 -7.15 -17.74
N HIS A 59 -8.02 -6.85 -18.69
CA HIS A 59 -8.38 -6.70 -20.10
C HIS A 59 -8.44 -8.04 -20.83
N LEU A 60 -8.02 -9.15 -20.21
CA LEU A 60 -8.13 -10.47 -20.84
C LEU A 60 -9.57 -10.89 -21.17
N GLY A 61 -10.57 -10.27 -20.52
CA GLY A 61 -11.98 -10.44 -20.85
C GLY A 61 -12.47 -9.60 -22.04
N GLY A 62 -11.58 -8.95 -22.80
CA GLY A 62 -11.90 -8.23 -24.03
C GLY A 62 -12.41 -6.79 -23.87
N THR A 63 -12.82 -6.37 -22.67
CA THR A 63 -13.30 -5.00 -22.44
C THR A 63 -12.30 -4.17 -21.64
N HIS A 64 -11.83 -3.07 -22.23
CA HIS A 64 -10.97 -2.09 -21.54
C HIS A 64 -11.74 -1.06 -20.72
N ARG A 65 -13.07 -0.99 -20.88
CA ARG A 65 -13.90 0.03 -20.25
C ARG A 65 -14.34 -0.39 -18.85
N VAL A 66 -14.07 0.48 -17.88
CA VAL A 66 -14.57 0.38 -16.52
C VAL A 66 -15.87 1.15 -16.43
N LEU A 67 -16.99 0.44 -16.35
CA LEU A 67 -18.30 1.07 -16.16
C LEU A 67 -18.68 1.06 -14.68
N PRO A 68 -19.17 2.19 -14.13
CA PRO A 68 -19.78 2.21 -12.80
C PRO A 68 -20.94 1.22 -12.73
N PHE A 69 -21.06 0.50 -11.61
CA PHE A 69 -22.18 -0.41 -11.32
C PHE A 69 -22.36 -1.58 -12.31
N GLN A 70 -21.34 -1.90 -13.11
CA GLN A 70 -21.31 -3.04 -14.03
C GLN A 70 -20.21 -4.00 -13.58
N PRO A 71 -20.48 -4.85 -12.57
CA PRO A 71 -19.46 -5.74 -12.01
C PRO A 71 -19.06 -6.79 -13.03
N ASN A 72 -17.75 -6.99 -13.20
CA ASN A 72 -17.18 -8.08 -13.99
C ASN A 72 -16.51 -9.07 -13.02
N PRO A 73 -16.99 -10.32 -12.89
CA PRO A 73 -16.49 -11.28 -11.90
C PRO A 73 -14.99 -11.53 -12.00
N PHE A 74 -14.48 -11.74 -13.21
CA PHE A 74 -13.05 -11.98 -13.44
C PHE A 74 -12.21 -10.78 -13.02
N ARG A 75 -12.63 -9.58 -13.41
CA ARG A 75 -11.97 -8.35 -13.00
C ARG A 75 -12.01 -8.14 -11.50
N SER A 76 -13.13 -8.42 -10.84
CA SER A 76 -13.25 -8.33 -9.39
C SER A 76 -12.26 -9.26 -8.68
N LEU A 77 -12.03 -10.47 -9.19
CA LEU A 77 -11.05 -11.42 -8.64
C LEU A 77 -9.60 -11.01 -8.90
N VAL A 78 -9.30 -10.50 -10.10
CA VAL A 78 -7.94 -10.12 -10.51
C VAL A 78 -7.50 -8.80 -9.89
N MET A 79 -8.42 -7.83 -9.75
CA MET A 79 -8.17 -6.54 -9.11
C MET A 79 -8.15 -6.72 -7.60
N ALA A 80 -9.21 -7.35 -7.07
CA ALA A 80 -9.49 -7.59 -5.66
C ALA A 80 -8.69 -6.67 -4.72
N ASN A 81 -7.95 -7.27 -3.79
CA ASN A 81 -7.20 -6.53 -2.80
C ASN A 81 -5.69 -6.57 -3.09
N ARG A 82 -5.27 -6.97 -4.29
CA ARG A 82 -3.84 -7.13 -4.62
C ARG A 82 -3.07 -5.83 -4.44
N ALA A 83 -3.64 -4.72 -4.91
CA ALA A 83 -3.02 -3.41 -4.81
C ALA A 83 -2.68 -3.03 -3.37
N ILE A 84 -3.62 -3.23 -2.44
CA ILE A 84 -3.42 -2.86 -1.04
C ILE A 84 -2.50 -3.86 -0.33
N THR A 85 -2.61 -5.16 -0.65
CA THR A 85 -1.70 -6.18 -0.10
C THR A 85 -0.26 -5.85 -0.48
N ASP A 86 -0.01 -5.55 -1.76
CA ASP A 86 1.32 -5.23 -2.27
C ASP A 86 1.85 -3.91 -1.66
N MET A 87 0.99 -2.89 -1.57
CA MET A 87 1.34 -1.61 -0.92
C MET A 87 1.72 -1.81 0.56
N MET A 88 0.96 -2.61 1.31
CA MET A 88 1.24 -2.85 2.72
C MET A 88 2.49 -3.70 2.91
N ASN A 89 2.71 -4.72 2.08
CA ASN A 89 3.98 -5.45 2.06
C ASN A 89 5.16 -4.53 1.72
N ALA A 90 4.98 -3.59 0.81
CA ALA A 90 6.00 -2.59 0.47
C ALA A 90 6.32 -1.65 1.65
N MET A 91 5.39 -1.42 2.56
CA MET A 91 5.63 -0.68 3.81
C MET A 91 6.26 -1.57 4.90
N VAL A 92 5.77 -2.80 5.06
CA VAL A 92 6.20 -3.75 6.10
C VAL A 92 7.62 -4.26 5.84
N CYS A 93 7.92 -4.77 4.66
CA CYS A 93 9.19 -5.45 4.38
C CYS A 93 10.42 -4.55 4.56
N PRO A 94 10.43 -3.28 4.12
CA PRO A 94 11.54 -2.37 4.40
C PRO A 94 11.52 -1.79 5.82
N GLY A 95 10.53 -2.15 6.65
CA GLY A 95 10.46 -1.76 8.07
C GLY A 95 9.88 -0.37 8.34
N ALA A 96 9.04 0.19 7.46
CA ALA A 96 8.49 1.53 7.65
C ALA A 96 7.68 1.65 8.95
N PHE A 97 6.82 0.66 9.25
CA PHE A 97 6.06 0.65 10.50
C PHE A 97 6.91 0.37 11.75
N SER A 98 8.08 -0.25 11.59
CA SER A 98 9.05 -0.39 12.67
C SER A 98 9.74 0.93 12.99
N ARG A 99 10.07 1.73 11.96
CA ARG A 99 10.63 3.08 12.12
C ARG A 99 9.60 4.11 12.59
N PHE A 100 8.34 3.93 12.18
CA PHE A 100 7.22 4.82 12.48
C PHE A 100 6.06 4.06 13.15
N PRO A 101 6.20 3.67 14.42
CA PRO A 101 5.22 2.84 15.13
C PRO A 101 3.88 3.53 15.41
N ASN A 102 3.83 4.87 15.38
CA ASN A 102 2.62 5.66 15.61
C ASN A 102 1.95 6.12 14.31
N LEU A 103 2.47 5.71 13.14
CA LEU A 103 1.89 6.05 11.85
C LEU A 103 0.52 5.35 11.68
N ARG A 104 -0.51 6.14 11.36
CA ARG A 104 -1.89 5.63 11.21
C ARG A 104 -2.28 5.56 9.73
N ILE A 105 -2.62 4.36 9.25
CA ILE A 105 -3.11 4.11 7.90
C ILE A 105 -4.57 3.62 7.95
N ALA A 106 -5.43 4.19 7.09
CA ALA A 106 -6.78 3.70 6.83
C ALA A 106 -6.88 3.20 5.39
N THR A 107 -7.30 1.95 5.20
CA THR A 107 -7.60 1.41 3.86
C THR A 107 -9.09 1.59 3.57
N ILE A 108 -9.41 2.19 2.43
CA ILE A 108 -10.79 2.59 2.09
C ILE A 108 -11.18 1.90 0.80
N GLU A 109 -12.35 1.23 0.78
CA GLU A 109 -12.86 0.44 -0.35
C GLU A 109 -12.01 -0.77 -0.79
N ASN A 110 -11.01 -1.20 -0.01
CA ASN A 110 -10.15 -2.34 -0.38
C ASN A 110 -10.62 -3.70 0.20
N GLY A 111 -11.83 -3.77 0.76
CA GLY A 111 -12.30 -4.95 1.49
C GLY A 111 -11.39 -5.34 2.68
N GLY A 112 -11.59 -6.55 3.22
CA GLY A 112 -10.84 -7.06 4.38
C GLY A 112 -10.02 -8.33 4.12
N THR A 113 -10.21 -9.01 2.99
CA THR A 113 -9.61 -10.34 2.76
C THR A 113 -8.10 -10.32 2.52
N TRP A 114 -7.48 -9.13 2.43
CA TRP A 114 -6.02 -8.97 2.31
C TRP A 114 -5.26 -9.06 3.64
N VAL A 115 -5.95 -8.83 4.77
CA VAL A 115 -5.29 -8.73 6.09
C VAL A 115 -4.63 -10.05 6.46
N ARG A 116 -5.32 -11.18 6.26
CA ARG A 116 -4.77 -12.49 6.61
C ARG A 116 -3.52 -12.86 5.79
N PRO A 117 -3.51 -12.73 4.46
CA PRO A 117 -2.28 -12.87 3.67
C PRO A 117 -1.14 -11.93 4.09
N LEU A 118 -1.45 -10.71 4.56
CA LEU A 118 -0.41 -9.78 5.05
C LEU A 118 0.23 -10.25 6.36
N VAL A 119 -0.46 -11.03 7.18
CA VAL A 119 0.13 -11.61 8.40
C VAL A 119 0.90 -12.88 8.06
N ASP A 120 0.25 -13.81 7.36
CA ASP A 120 0.81 -15.14 7.07
C ASP A 120 2.02 -15.07 6.11
N GLY A 121 2.00 -14.14 5.16
CA GLY A 121 3.03 -14.00 4.12
C GLY A 121 4.40 -13.62 4.68
N PRO A 122 4.55 -12.45 5.33
CA PRO A 122 5.79 -12.02 5.96
C PRO A 122 6.32 -13.03 6.99
N GLU A 123 5.46 -13.68 7.78
CA GLU A 123 5.88 -14.73 8.72
C GLU A 123 6.53 -15.91 7.98
N SER A 124 5.89 -16.41 6.92
CA SER A 124 6.43 -17.48 6.08
C SER A 124 7.77 -17.07 5.43
N ILE A 125 7.87 -15.83 4.94
CA ILE A 125 9.11 -15.33 4.32
C ILE A 125 10.22 -15.18 5.37
N TYR A 126 9.91 -14.67 6.55
CA TYR A 126 10.86 -14.56 7.66
C TYR A 126 11.46 -15.91 8.02
N LYS A 127 10.63 -16.97 8.12
CA LYS A 127 11.09 -18.34 8.38
C LYS A 127 12.03 -18.88 7.30
N LYS A 128 11.80 -18.52 6.03
CA LYS A 128 12.62 -18.97 4.89
C LYS A 128 13.90 -18.16 4.71
N MET A 129 13.86 -16.88 5.07
CA MET A 129 14.93 -15.92 4.81
C MET A 129 15.20 -15.04 6.04
N PRO A 130 15.66 -15.62 7.16
CA PRO A 130 15.81 -14.87 8.42
C PRO A 130 16.84 -13.74 8.29
N LYS A 131 17.95 -13.96 7.56
CA LYS A 131 19.05 -13.00 7.43
C LYS A 131 18.72 -11.76 6.59
N SER A 132 17.83 -11.88 5.60
CA SER A 132 17.40 -10.73 4.78
C SER A 132 16.27 -9.94 5.41
N SER A 133 15.65 -10.48 6.46
CA SER A 133 14.48 -9.90 7.14
C SER A 133 14.88 -9.08 8.36
N THR A 134 16.12 -9.26 8.85
CA THR A 134 16.74 -8.43 9.88
C THR A 134 17.47 -7.26 9.23
N ASN A 135 16.72 -6.28 8.72
CA ASN A 135 17.28 -4.96 8.51
C ASN A 135 17.12 -4.16 9.82
N THR A 136 17.82 -4.62 10.86
CA THR A 136 18.22 -3.74 11.97
C THR A 136 19.28 -2.78 11.41
N PRO A 137 19.26 -1.50 11.81
CA PRO A 137 20.10 -0.45 11.24
C PRO A 137 21.60 -0.78 11.26
#